data_AF-A0A2P5JFR0-F1
#
_entry.id   AF-A0A2P5JFR0-F1
#
_cell.length_a   1.000
_cell.length_b   1.000
_cell.length_c   1.000
_cell.angle_alpha   90.00
_cell.angle_beta   90.00
_cell.angle_gamma   90.00
#
_symmetry.space_group_name_H-M   'P 1'
#
loop_
_entity.id
_entity.type
_entity.pdbx_description
1 polymer ?
#
loop_
_entity_poly.entity_id
_entity_poly.type
_entity_poly.pdbx_seq_one_letter_code
_entity_poly.pdbx_strand_id
1 'polypeptide(L)' 'MKLKSPTFHGVKIHWEYGRTFFTYSYSIVQTGRFTHSATANSTFSGWKRPGVKAVAKQYVGWRSAVAYWNCR' A
#
# COMPACT_ATOMS: atom_id res chain seq x y z
N MET A 1 4.37 -15.04 5.84
CA MET A 1 4.93 -14.75 4.50
C MET A 1 5.46 -13.32 4.50
N LYS A 2 6.77 -13.11 4.31
CA LYS A 2 7.30 -11.76 4.04
C LYS A 2 6.90 -11.39 2.63
N LEU A 3 6.02 -10.39 2.47
CA LEU A 3 5.64 -9.88 1.16
C LEU A 3 6.87 -9.31 0.47
N LYS A 4 7.09 -9.73 -0.78
CA LYS A 4 8.26 -9.33 -1.55
C LYS A 4 8.13 -7.83 -1.85
N SER A 5 8.97 -7.02 -1.22
CA SER A 5 9.00 -5.58 -1.43
C SER A 5 9.22 -5.27 -2.92
N PRO A 6 8.34 -4.49 -3.57
CA PRO A 6 8.45 -4.19 -4.98
C PRO A 6 9.66 -3.28 -5.26
N THR A 7 10.07 -3.24 -6.53
CA THR A 7 11.16 -2.37 -7.00
C THR A 7 10.63 -1.41 -8.05
N PHE A 8 10.94 -0.12 -7.93
CA PHE A 8 10.61 0.91 -8.90
C PHE A 8 11.87 1.70 -9.24
N HIS A 9 12.19 1.80 -10.53
CA HIS A 9 13.42 2.45 -11.01
C HIS A 9 14.70 1.99 -10.26
N GLY A 10 14.82 0.68 -10.00
CA GLY A 10 15.96 0.10 -9.29
C GLY A 10 15.99 0.33 -7.77
N VAL A 11 14.99 1.02 -7.20
CA VAL A 11 14.88 1.27 -5.75
C VAL A 11 13.85 0.34 -5.15
N LYS A 12 14.22 -0.35 -4.07
CA LYS A 12 13.26 -1.14 -3.28
C LYS A 12 12.28 -0.22 -2.56
N ILE A 13 11.00 -0.51 -2.72
CA ILE A 13 9.91 0.17 -2.04
C ILE A 13 9.40 -0.76 -0.96
N HIS A 14 9.27 -0.23 0.25
CA HIS A 14 8.61 -0.97 1.31
C HIS A 14 7.11 -0.95 1.05
N TRP A 15 6.53 -2.11 0.74
CA TRP A 15 5.10 -2.27 0.59
C TRP A 15 4.63 -3.46 1.42
N GLU A 16 3.70 -3.17 2.32
CA GLU A 16 3.03 -4.14 3.16
C GLU A 16 1.53 -4.04 2.89
N TYR A 17 0.89 -5.15 2.59
CA TYR A 17 -0.52 -5.19 2.27
C TYR A 17 -1.13 -6.50 2.69
N GLY A 18 -2.45 -6.52 2.76
CA GLY A 18 -3.16 -7.76 2.99
C GLY A 18 -4.50 -7.52 3.64
N ARG A 19 -4.86 -8.46 4.50
CA ARG A 19 -6.14 -8.49 5.17
C ARG A 19 -5.96 -8.68 6.66
N THR A 20 -6.60 -7.82 7.45
CA THR A 20 -6.64 -7.93 8.90
C THR A 20 -8.04 -8.38 9.34
N PHE A 21 -8.11 -9.29 10.33
CA PHE A 21 -9.36 -9.77 10.93
C PHE A 21 -10.41 -10.26 9.90
N PHE A 22 -9.96 -10.80 8.76
CA PHE A 22 -10.81 -11.21 7.64
C PHE A 22 -11.77 -10.14 7.09
N THR A 23 -11.69 -8.90 7.55
CA THR A 23 -12.72 -7.88 7.28
C THR A 23 -12.16 -6.56 6.80
N TYR A 24 -10.89 -6.28 7.07
CA TYR A 24 -10.23 -5.05 6.63
C TYR A 24 -9.14 -5.36 5.61
N SER A 25 -9.19 -4.69 4.47
CA SER A 25 -8.08 -4.60 3.54
C SER A 25 -7.15 -3.46 3.98
N TYR A 26 -5.85 -3.67 3.92
CA TYR A 26 -4.86 -2.64 4.20
C TYR A 26 -3.74 -2.62 3.16
N SER A 27 -3.20 -1.43 2.93
CA SER A 27 -2.06 -1.19 2.04
C SER A 27 -1.22 -0.07 2.64
N ILE A 28 0.05 -0.37 2.91
CA ILE A 28 1.02 0.51 3.54
C ILE A 28 2.24 0.56 2.65
N VAL A 29 2.53 1.73 2.07
CA VAL A 29 3.67 1.95 1.19
C VAL A 29 4.57 3.01 1.81
N GLN A 30 5.88 2.78 1.75
CA GLN A 30 6.86 3.77 2.14
C GLN A 30 8.07 3.73 1.20
N THR A 31 8.43 4.89 0.67
CA THR A 31 9.70 5.09 -0.03
C THR A 31 10.26 6.48 0.29
N GLY A 32 11.58 6.56 0.42
CA GLY A 32 12.32 7.80 0.63
C GLY A 32 12.71 8.52 -0.67
N ARG A 33 12.47 7.93 -1.83
CA ARG A 33 12.93 8.47 -3.13
C ARG A 33 11.84 8.99 -4.05
N PHE A 34 10.62 8.47 -3.95
CA PHE A 34 9.55 8.77 -4.90
C PHE A 34 8.27 9.23 -4.21
N THR A 35 7.46 9.96 -4.96
CA THR A 35 6.11 10.27 -4.52
C THR A 35 5.29 8.99 -4.67
N HIS A 36 4.59 8.59 -3.62
CA HIS A 36 3.96 7.29 -3.59
C HIS A 36 2.57 7.35 -2.99
N SER A 37 1.75 6.38 -3.34
CA SER A 37 0.41 6.24 -2.80
C SER A 37 0.07 4.78 -2.58
N ALA A 38 -0.71 4.53 -1.55
CA ALA A 38 -1.29 3.23 -1.24
C ALA A 38 -2.80 3.26 -1.50
N THR A 39 -3.31 2.16 -2.04
CA THR A 39 -4.75 1.93 -2.23
C THR A 39 -5.11 0.60 -1.59
N ALA A 40 -6.16 0.61 -0.78
CA ALA A 40 -6.79 -0.59 -0.25
C ALA A 40 -8.21 -0.64 -0.80
N ASN A 41 -8.49 -1.58 -1.71
CA ASN A 41 -9.71 -1.69 -2.48
C ASN A 41 -10.05 -0.39 -3.21
N SER A 42 -11.06 0.35 -2.76
CA SER A 42 -11.47 1.66 -3.30
C SER A 42 -10.92 2.83 -2.48
N THR A 43 -10.32 2.58 -1.32
CA THR A 43 -9.76 3.65 -0.47
C THR A 43 -8.37 4.02 -0.94
N PHE A 44 -8.22 5.27 -1.36
CA PHE A 44 -6.96 5.88 -1.75
C PHE A 44 -6.37 6.72 -0.63
N SER A 45 -5.09 6.52 -0.30
CA SER A 45 -4.38 7.28 0.75
C SER A 45 -3.96 8.70 0.34
N GLY A 46 -4.08 9.04 -0.94
CA GLY A 46 -3.48 10.24 -1.51
C GLY A 46 -2.02 10.03 -1.91
N TRP A 47 -1.50 10.94 -2.73
CA TRP A 47 -0.07 11.01 -3.01
C TRP A 47 0.68 11.57 -1.81
N LYS A 48 1.67 10.83 -1.33
CA LYS A 48 2.56 11.23 -0.23
C LYS A 48 3.95 11.50 -0.76
N ARG A 49 4.57 12.51 -0.15
CA ARG A 49 5.95 12.91 -0.44
C ARG A 49 6.93 11.78 -0.07
N PRO A 50 8.11 11.73 -0.70
CA PRO A 50 9.15 10.81 -0.28
C PRO A 50 9.44 10.95 1.23
N GLY A 51 9.59 9.82 1.91
CA GLY A 51 9.81 9.76 3.36
C GLY A 51 8.54 9.75 4.22
N VAL A 52 7.37 10.06 3.65
CA VAL A 52 6.09 10.03 4.38
C VAL A 52 5.35 8.75 4.07
N LYS A 53 5.00 7.96 5.09
CA LYS A 53 4.27 6.70 4.92
C LYS A 53 2.87 6.95 4.32
N ALA A 54 2.55 6.26 3.23
CA ALA A 54 1.22 6.19 2.67
C ALA A 54 0.47 4.99 3.26
N VAL A 55 -0.68 5.25 3.90
CA VAL A 55 -1.51 4.22 4.55
C VAL A 55 -2.93 4.32 4.02
N ALA A 56 -3.43 3.22 3.47
CA ALA A 56 -4.83 3.03 3.11
C ALA A 56 -5.39 1.82 3.86
N LYS A 57 -6.61 1.97 4.37
CA LYS A 57 -7.36 0.89 5.01
C LYS A 57 -8.82 1.01 4.63
N GLN A 58 -9.45 -0.11 4.33
CA GLN A 58 -10.87 -0.18 4.02
C GLN A 58 -11.52 -1.41 4.64
N TYR A 59 -12.72 -1.25 5.18
CA TYR A 59 -13.57 -2.38 5.54
C TYR A 59 -14.14 -3.01 4.26
N VAL A 60 -13.84 -4.28 4.05
CA VAL A 60 -14.27 -5.06 2.89
C VAL A 60 -15.21 -6.21 3.27
N GLY A 61 -15.47 -6.43 4.56
CA GLY A 61 -16.33 -7.51 5.04
C GLY A 61 -15.84 -8.85 4.49
N TRP A 62 -16.68 -9.55 3.72
CA TRP A 62 -16.35 -10.82 3.06
C TRP A 62 -15.78 -10.67 1.64
N ARG A 63 -15.74 -9.45 1.09
CA ARG A 63 -15.26 -9.19 -0.28
C ARG A 63 -13.76 -9.41 -0.38
N SER A 64 -13.25 -9.62 -1.59
CA SER A 64 -11.81 -9.80 -1.82
C SER A 64 -11.02 -8.57 -1.35
N ALA A 65 -9.97 -8.79 -0.56
CA ALA A 65 -9.03 -7.76 -0.18
C ALA A 65 -8.07 -7.54 -1.35
N VAL A 66 -8.10 -6.35 -1.92
CA VAL A 66 -7.24 -5.96 -3.04
C VAL A 66 -6.43 -4.77 -2.60
N ALA A 67 -5.12 -4.80 -2.85
CA ALA A 67 -4.24 -3.72 -2.49
C ALA A 67 -3.35 -3.38 -3.68
N TYR A 68 -3.17 -2.08 -3.89
CA TYR A 68 -2.29 -1.54 -4.91
C TYR A 68 -1.39 -0.47 -4.30
N TRP A 69 -0.28 -0.21 -4.98
CA TRP A 69 0.62 0.89 -4.71
C TRP A 69 0.99 1.54 -6.03
N ASN A 70 1.20 2.84 -6.01
CA ASN A 70 1.70 3.58 -7.17
C ASN A 70 2.87 4.46 -6.75
N CYS A 71 3.85 4.59 -7.64
CA CYS A 71 4.95 5.53 -7.53
C CYS A 71 5.04 6.40 -8.78
N ARG A 72 5.46 7.64 -8.58
CA ARG A 72 5.83 8.59 -9.63
C ARG A 72 7.00 9.45 -9.17
#